data_AF-A0A842Q585-F1
#
_entry.id   AF-A0A842Q585-F1
#
_cell.length_a   1.000
_cell.length_b   1.000
_cell.length_c   1.000
_cell.angle_alpha   90.00
_cell.angle_beta   90.00
_cell.angle_gamma   90.00
#
_symmetry.space_group_name_H-M   'P 1'
#
loop_
_entity.id
_entity.type
_entity.pdbx_description
1 polymer ?
#
loop_
_entity_poly.entity_id
_entity_poly.type
_entity_poly.pdbx_seq_one_letter_code
_entity_poly.pdbx_strand_id
1 'polypeptide(L)' 'MIRKLKSDRSTGIATIEISIDELRDIIDSIDNMINRQQRTLLENLPSDEMDRRRLDNYKALKESLRKVWESVMA' A
#
# COMPACT_ATOMS: atom_id res chain seq x y z
N MET A 1 14.62 0.74 1.22
CA MET A 1 15.21 2.08 1.00
C MET A 1 15.12 2.45 -0.48
N ILE A 2 14.44 3.53 -0.83
CA ILE A 2 14.26 3.96 -2.23
C ILE A 2 15.63 4.27 -2.87
N ARG A 3 15.98 3.60 -3.97
CA ARG A 3 17.28 3.74 -4.63
C ARG A 3 17.34 4.96 -5.55
N LYS A 4 16.26 5.21 -6.30
CA LYS A 4 16.10 6.42 -7.11
C LYS A 4 14.65 6.85 -7.12
N LEU A 5 14.45 8.16 -7.07
CA LEU A 5 13.17 8.82 -7.29
C LEU A 5 13.34 9.74 -8.50
N LYS A 6 12.57 9.50 -9.56
CA LYS A 6 12.44 10.42 -10.69
C LYS A 6 11.02 10.96 -10.69
N SER A 7 10.87 12.27 -10.67
CA SER A 7 9.57 12.92 -10.79
C SER A 7 9.52 13.69 -12.10
N ASP A 8 8.52 13.39 -12.93
CA ASP A 8 8.20 14.20 -14.08
C ASP A 8 7.04 15.14 -13.73
N ARG A 9 7.34 16.43 -13.66
CA ARG A 9 6.35 17.47 -13.32
C ARG A 9 5.36 17.74 -14.45
N SER A 10 5.69 17.39 -15.69
CA SER A 10 4.82 17.63 -16.84
C SER A 10 3.70 16.59 -16.94
N THR A 11 3.98 15.36 -16.53
CA THR A 11 3.02 14.24 -16.52
C THR A 11 2.43 13.97 -15.13
N GLY A 12 3.01 14.52 -14.06
CA GLY A 12 2.60 14.25 -12.68
C GLY A 12 2.98 12.85 -12.19
N ILE A 13 3.86 12.16 -12.92
CA ILE A 13 4.27 10.78 -12.62
C ILE A 13 5.57 10.79 -11.81
N ALA A 14 5.60 9.97 -10.77
CA ALA A 14 6.83 9.65 -10.02
C ALA A 14 7.21 8.18 -10.24
N THR A 15 8.44 7.94 -10.69
CA THR A 15 9.04 6.61 -10.80
C THR A 15 9.94 6.37 -9.59
N ILE A 16 9.70 5.25 -8.91
CA ILE A 16 10.48 4.81 -7.77
C ILE A 16 11.21 3.53 -8.16
N GLU A 17 12.54 3.53 -8.09
CA GLU A 17 13.35 2.32 -8.20
C GLU A 17 13.56 1.73 -6.81
N ILE A 18 13.02 0.52 -6.59
CA ILE A 18 13.22 -0.31 -5.40
C ILE A 18 13.65 -1.71 -5.83
N SER A 19 14.30 -2.42 -4.91
CA SER A 19 14.56 -3.84 -5.07
C SER A 19 13.28 -4.66 -4.89
N ILE A 20 13.32 -5.88 -5.39
CA ILE A 20 12.25 -6.87 -5.23
C ILE A 20 12.02 -7.12 -3.72
N ASP A 21 13.06 -7.37 -2.92
CA ASP A 21 12.89 -7.56 -1.48
C ASP A 21 12.18 -6.39 -0.78
N GLU A 22 12.46 -5.15 -1.19
CA GLU A 22 11.80 -3.96 -0.65
C GLU A 22 10.32 -3.86 -1.05
N LEU A 23 9.96 -4.30 -2.27
CA LEU A 23 8.56 -4.34 -2.68
C LEU A 23 7.78 -5.36 -1.84
N ARG A 24 8.39 -6.50 -1.51
CA ARG A 24 7.82 -7.47 -0.56
C ARG A 24 7.62 -6.87 0.82
N ASP A 25 8.64 -6.19 1.36
CA ASP A 25 8.55 -5.53 2.67
C ASP A 25 7.44 -4.47 2.72
N ILE A 26 7.22 -3.74 1.62
CA ILE A 26 6.13 -2.77 1.50
C ILE A 26 4.76 -3.47 1.54
N ILE A 27 4.60 -4.58 0.82
CA ILE A 27 3.36 -5.36 0.83
C ILE A 27 3.06 -5.87 2.24
N ASP A 28 4.06 -6.42 2.93
CA ASP A 28 3.93 -6.91 4.31
C ASP A 28 3.60 -5.76 5.29
N SER A 29 4.20 -4.59 5.09
CA SER A 29 3.90 -3.39 5.88
C SER A 29 2.44 -2.93 5.71
N ILE A 30 1.91 -2.96 4.48
CA ILE A 30 0.50 -2.64 4.22
C ILE A 30 -0.42 -3.65 4.88
N ASP A 31 -0.04 -4.94 4.93
CA ASP A 31 -0.83 -5.95 5.61
C ASP A 31 -0.94 -5.67 7.12
N ASN A 32 0.16 -5.24 7.73
CA ASN A 32 0.16 -4.78 9.13
C ASN A 32 -0.74 -3.56 9.33
N MET A 33 -0.77 -2.63 8.37
CA MET A 33 -1.66 -1.46 8.42
C MET A 33 -3.13 -1.83 8.30
N ILE A 34 -3.47 -2.81 7.44
CA ILE A 34 -4.82 -3.37 7.31
C ILE A 34 -5.25 -3.99 8.65
N ASN A 35 -4.42 -4.87 9.22
CA ASN A 35 -4.70 -5.54 10.49
C ASN A 35 -4.91 -4.54 11.62
N ARG A 36 -4.08 -3.49 11.68
CA ARG A 36 -4.23 -2.43 12.69
C ARG A 36 -5.53 -1.66 12.50
N GLN A 37 -5.87 -1.27 11.27
CA GLN A 37 -7.10 -0.52 11.00
C GLN A 37 -8.34 -1.38 11.31
N GLN A 38 -8.31 -2.68 11.02
CA GLN A 38 -9.38 -3.61 11.39
C GLN A 38 -9.58 -3.67 12.90
N ARG A 39 -8.50 -3.75 13.70
CA ARG A 39 -8.59 -3.70 15.17
C ARG A 39 -9.23 -2.39 15.65
N THR A 40 -8.77 -1.26 15.13
CA THR A 40 -9.35 0.06 15.47
C THR A 40 -10.85 0.12 15.19
N LEU A 41 -11.31 -0.42 14.05
CA LEU A 41 -12.73 -0.43 13.70
C LEU A 41 -13.58 -1.28 14.65
N LEU A 42 -13.04 -2.41 15.10
CA LEU A 42 -13.71 -3.32 16.04
C LEU A 42 -13.77 -2.73 17.46
N GLU A 43 -12.73 -2.00 17.87
CA GLU A 43 -12.64 -1.39 19.19
C GLU A 43 -13.55 -0.14 19.33
N ASN A 44 -13.88 0.53 18.22
CA ASN A 44 -14.64 1.79 18.22
C ASN A 44 -15.98 1.65 17.51
N LEU A 45 -16.90 0.83 18.05
CA LEU A 45 -18.23 0.66 17.48
C LEU A 45 -19.23 1.70 18.02
N PRO A 46 -20.07 2.32 17.16
CA PRO A 46 -20.13 2.13 15.71
C PRO A 46 -18.95 2.82 14.99
N SER A 47 -18.33 2.11 14.05
CA SER A 47 -17.12 2.58 13.39
C SER A 47 -17.40 3.72 12.41
N ASP A 48 -16.51 4.72 12.39
CA ASP A 48 -16.59 5.85 11.46
C ASP A 48 -16.52 5.38 9.99
N GLU A 49 -17.28 6.04 9.13
CA GLU A 49 -17.27 5.79 7.69
C GLU A 49 -15.90 6.14 7.08
N MET A 50 -15.24 7.18 7.60
CA MET A 50 -13.89 7.54 7.15
C MET A 50 -12.88 6.43 7.46
N ASP A 51 -12.97 5.82 8.64
CA ASP A 51 -12.10 4.71 9.03
C ASP A 51 -12.35 3.45 8.21
N ARG A 52 -13.61 3.21 7.79
CA ARG A 52 -13.96 2.11 6.88
C ARG A 52 -13.37 2.34 5.49
N ARG A 53 -13.52 3.55 4.93
CA ARG A 53 -12.91 3.91 3.63
C ARG A 53 -11.39 3.78 3.67
N ARG A 54 -10.75 4.13 4.79
CA ARG A 54 -9.30 3.98 4.97
C ARG A 54 -8.86 2.52 4.88
N LEU A 55 -9.61 1.60 5.49
CA LEU A 55 -9.36 0.16 5.37
C LEU A 55 -9.48 -0.32 3.92
N ASP A 56 -10.52 0.11 3.20
CA ASP A 56 -10.73 -0.27 1.80
C ASP A 56 -9.60 0.24 0.90
N ASN A 57 -9.12 1.47 1.14
CA ASN A 57 -7.98 2.03 0.43
C ASN A 57 -6.69 1.21 0.65
N TYR A 58 -6.44 0.75 1.87
CA TYR A 58 -5.28 -0.10 2.15
C TYR A 58 -5.37 -1.47 1.46
N LYS A 59 -6.56 -2.08 1.43
CA LYS A 59 -6.78 -3.33 0.68
C LYS A 59 -6.57 -3.13 -0.83
N ALA A 60 -7.09 -2.05 -1.39
CA ALA A 60 -6.92 -1.73 -2.81
C ALA A 60 -5.44 -1.48 -3.16
N LEU A 61 -4.70 -0.80 -2.29
CA LEU A 61 -3.26 -0.57 -2.46
C LEU A 61 -2.48 -1.88 -2.41
N LYS A 62 -2.77 -2.77 -1.44
CA LYS A 62 -2.13 -4.09 -1.34
C LYS A 62 -2.32 -4.88 -2.63
N GLU A 63 -3.55 -4.94 -3.15
CA GLU A 63 -3.85 -5.68 -4.37
C GLU A 63 -3.15 -5.08 -5.61
N SER A 64 -3.08 -3.75 -5.69
CA SER A 64 -2.39 -3.08 -6.79
C SER A 64 -0.89 -3.41 -6.79
N LEU A 65 -0.25 -3.39 -5.62
CA LEU A 65 1.17 -3.75 -5.49
C LEU A 65 1.41 -5.26 -5.69
N ARG A 66 0.47 -6.12 -5.30
CA ARG A 66 0.53 -7.56 -5.55
C ARG A 66 0.55 -7.88 -7.04
N LYS A 67 -0.27 -7.19 -7.84
CA LYS A 67 -0.24 -7.34 -9.31
C LYS A 67 1.09 -6.92 -9.91
N VAL A 68 1.69 -5.84 -9.40
CA VAL A 68 3.03 -5.40 -9.82
C VAL A 68 4.07 -6.46 -9.43
N TRP A 69 4.00 -6.99 -8.21
CA TRP A 69 4.87 -8.07 -7.75
C TRP A 69 4.80 -9.31 -8.64
N GLU A 70 3.58 -9.79 -8.91
CA GLU A 70 3.33 -10.93 -9.79
C GLU A 70 3.85 -10.68 -11.21
N SER A 71 3.75 -9.45 -11.73
CA SER A 71 4.28 -9.10 -13.05
C SER A 71 5.80 -9.07 -13.16
N VAL A 72 6.51 -8.87 -12.04
CA VAL A 72 7.99 -8.81 -11.99
C VAL A 72 8.59 -10.19 -11.70
N MET A 73 7.82 -11.10 -11.09
CA MET A 73 8.23 -12.48 -10.78
C MET A 73 7.88 -13.49 -11.88
N ALA A 74 7.09 -13.09 -12.89
CA ALA A 74 6.72 -13.89 -14.06
C ALA A 74 7.78 -13.83 -15.17
#